data_AF-A0A090KUV4-F1
#
_entry.id   AF-A0A090KUV4-F1
#
_cell.length_a   1.000
_cell.length_b   1.000
_cell.length_c   1.000
_cell.angle_alpha   90.00
_cell.angle_beta   90.00
_cell.angle_gamma   90.00
#
_symmetry.space_group_name_H-M   'P 1'
#
loop_
_entity.id
_entity.type
_entity.pdbx_description
1 polymer ?
#
loop_
_entity_poly.entity_id
_entity_poly.type
_entity_poly.pdbx_seq_one_letter_code
_entity_poly.pdbx_strand_id
1 'polypeptide(L)' 'MLYLYFPEDKSEYIPALISFAIFLIFCILTFLWIIKYSKKEELRTKELEEQIKQNLDETGRKR' A
#
# COMPACT_ATOMS: atom_id res chain seq x y z
N MET A 1 -18.70 -6.87 -34.68
CA MET A 1 -17.98 -5.64 -34.27
C MET A 1 -18.56 -5.21 -32.94
N LEU A 2 -17.72 -4.90 -31.94
CA LEU A 2 -18.20 -4.34 -30.66
C LEU A 2 -18.54 -2.87 -30.90
N TYR A 3 -19.83 -2.58 -31.08
CA TYR A 3 -20.31 -1.20 -31.17
C TYR A 3 -20.33 -0.62 -29.76
N LEU A 4 -19.41 0.30 -29.49
CA LEU A 4 -19.37 1.02 -28.23
C LEU A 4 -20.46 2.09 -28.28
N TYR A 5 -21.60 1.83 -27.65
CA TYR A 5 -22.67 2.82 -27.52
C TYR A 5 -22.21 3.90 -26.56
N PHE A 6 -21.84 5.03 -27.13
CA PHE A 6 -21.53 6.22 -26.37
C PHE A 6 -22.81 7.05 -26.27
N PRO A 7 -23.39 7.26 -25.08
CA PRO A 7 -24.49 8.20 -24.94
C PRO A 7 -24.09 9.57 -25.49
N GLU A 8 -24.97 10.15 -26.32
CA GLU A 8 -24.80 11.49 -26.89
C GLU A 8 -24.77 12.56 -25.77
N ASP A 9 -25.53 12.33 -24.69
CA ASP A 9 -25.57 13.18 -23.53
C ASP A 9 -24.52 12.78 -22.48
N LYS A 10 -23.55 13.67 -22.27
CA LYS A 10 -22.43 13.50 -21.32
C LYS A 10 -22.88 13.22 -19.89
N SER A 11 -24.12 13.60 -19.55
CA SER A 11 -24.72 13.40 -18.24
C SER A 11 -24.85 11.92 -17.84
N GLU A 12 -24.94 11.01 -18.81
CA GLU A 12 -25.03 9.57 -18.53
C GLU A 12 -23.71 8.97 -18.01
N TYR A 13 -22.56 9.65 -18.21
CA TYR A 13 -21.27 9.20 -17.66
C TYR A 13 -21.00 9.69 -16.23
N ILE A 14 -21.77 10.65 -15.73
CA ILE A 14 -21.64 11.19 -14.36
C ILE A 14 -21.66 10.07 -13.31
N PRO A 15 -22.62 9.12 -13.32
CA PRO A 15 -22.62 8.03 -12.34
C PRO A 15 -21.36 7.16 -12.42
N ALA A 16 -20.85 6.87 -13.62
CA ALA A 16 -19.62 6.10 -13.79
C ALA A 16 -18.39 6.84 -13.24
N LEU A 17 -18.31 8.16 -13.44
CA LEU A 17 -17.24 9.00 -12.91
C LEU A 17 -17.26 9.03 -11.37
N ILE A 18 -18.45 9.13 -10.78
CA ILE A 18 -18.62 9.13 -9.32
C ILE A 18 -18.19 7.78 -8.73
N SER A 19 -18.65 6.66 -9.31
CA SER A 19 -18.24 5.33 -8.86
C SER A 19 -16.73 5.13 -8.97
N PHE A 20 -16.13 5.57 -10.07
CA PHE A 20 -14.69 5.52 -10.27
C PHE A 20 -13.94 6.38 -9.24
N ALA A 21 -14.40 7.61 -9.00
CA ALA A 21 -13.79 8.51 -8.03
C ALA A 21 -13.83 7.93 -6.61
N ILE A 22 -14.96 7.36 -6.19
CA ILE A 22 -15.10 6.71 -4.87
C ILE A 22 -14.10 5.54 -4.76
N PHE A 23 -14.06 4.67 -5.77
CA PHE A 23 -13.14 3.53 -5.76
C PHE A 23 -11.67 3.96 -5.74
N LEU A 24 -11.33 5.00 -6.51
CA LEU A 24 -9.99 5.56 -6.57
C LEU A 24 -9.56 6.13 -5.21
N ILE A 25 -10.45 6.86 -4.54
CA ILE A 25 -10.20 7.39 -3.18
C ILE A 25 -9.92 6.23 -2.22
N PHE A 26 -10.75 5.18 -2.21
CA PHE A 26 -10.51 4.02 -1.36
C PHE A 26 -9.17 3.33 -1.67
N CYS A 27 -8.85 3.15 -2.95
CA CYS A 27 -7.59 2.52 -3.37
C CYS A 27 -6.37 3.30 -2.86
N ILE A 28 -6.39 4.63 -3.01
CA ILE A 28 -5.32 5.51 -2.51
C ILE A 28 -5.23 5.42 -0.98
N LEU A 29 -6.35 5.50 -0.27
CA LEU A 29 -6.37 5.41 1.19
C LEU A 29 -5.81 4.08 1.68
N THR A 30 -6.23 2.96 1.10
CA THR A 30 -5.71 1.63 1.43
C THR A 30 -4.22 1.52 1.15
N PHE A 31 -3.76 2.00 -0.01
CA PHE A 31 -2.34 1.98 -0.36
C PHE A 31 -1.48 2.80 0.61
N LEU A 32 -1.92 4.02 0.95
CA LEU A 32 -1.25 4.85 1.95
C LEU A 32 -1.24 4.21 3.33
N TRP A 33 -2.33 3.53 3.71
CA TRP A 33 -2.42 2.85 5.01
C TRP A 33 -1.44 1.67 5.09
N ILE A 34 -1.35 0.86 4.03
CA ILE A 34 -0.40 -0.26 3.95
C ILE A 34 1.05 0.25 4.06
N ILE A 35 1.42 1.31 3.33
CA ILE A 35 2.77 1.88 3.40
C ILE A 35 3.09 2.37 4.81
N LYS A 36 2.15 3.06 5.46
CA LYS A 36 2.33 3.56 6.82
C LYS A 36 2.49 2.43 7.83
N TYR A 37 1.74 1.34 7.67
CA TYR A 37 1.85 0.17 8.52
C TYR A 37 3.19 -0.54 8.33
N SER A 38 3.60 -0.77 7.07
CA SER A 38 4.86 -1.41 6.72
C SER A 38 6.09 -0.66 7.25
N LYS A 39 6.09 0.68 7.22
CA LYS A 39 7.18 1.48 7.82
C LYS A 39 7.34 1.27 9.32
N LYS A 40 6.24 1.02 10.04
CA LYS A 40 6.28 0.73 11.48
C LYS A 40 6.83 -0.66 11.76
N GLU A 41 6.56 -1.61 10.88
CA GLU A 41 7.13 -2.96 10.95
C GLU A 41 8.62 -2.95 10.62
N GLU A 42 9.05 -2.20 9.60
CA GLU A 42 10.47 -2.10 9.21
C GLU A 42 11.35 -1.62 10.38
N LEU A 43 10.90 -0.60 11.12
CA LEU A 43 11.63 -0.10 12.29
C LEU A 43 11.79 -1.17 13.38
N ARG A 44 10.74 -1.95 13.64
CA ARG A 44 10.77 -3.04 14.62
C ARG A 44 11.70 -4.17 14.19
N THR A 45 11.70 -4.51 12.91
CA THR A 45 12.60 -5.52 12.36
C THR A 45 14.05 -5.09 12.48
N LYS A 46 14.37 -3.81 12.19
CA LYS A 46 15.73 -3.26 12.33
C LYS A 46 16.27 -3.34 13.76
N GLU A 47 15.45 -2.98 14.75
CA GLU A 47 15.83 -3.09 16.17
C GLU A 47 16.09 -4.55 16.59
N LEU A 48 15.34 -5.51 16.01
CA LEU A 48 15.52 -6.93 16.29
C LEU A 48 16.79 -7.48 15.62
N GLU A 49 17.06 -7.09 14.37
CA GLU A 49 18.28 -7.45 13.65
C GLU A 49 19.53 -6.94 14.39
N GLU A 50 19.49 -5.72 14.90
CA GLU A 50 20.61 -5.12 15.63
C GLU A 50 20.89 -5.87 16.96
N GLN A 51 19.84 -6.25 17.70
CA GLN A 51 19.96 -7.07 18.89
C GLN A 51 20.54 -8.47 18.58
N ILE A 52 20.05 -9.12 17.52
CA ILE A 52 20.55 -10.45 17.13
C ILE A 52 22.03 -10.36 16.74
N LYS A 53 22.42 -9.32 16.00
CA LYS A 53 23.81 -9.09 15.59
C LYS A 53 24.73 -8.88 16.78
N GLN A 54 24.34 -8.05 17.75
CA GLN A 54 25.09 -7.84 18.99
C GLN A 54 25.28 -9.14 19.78
N ASN A 55 24.22 -9.94 19.94
CA ASN A 55 24.30 -11.23 20.64
C ASN A 55 25.21 -12.23 19.90
N LEU A 56 25.20 -12.24 18.57
CA LEU A 56 26.05 -13.11 17.76
C LEU A 56 27.53 -12.68 17.85
N ASP A 57 27.80 -11.38 17.79
CA ASP A 57 29.15 -10.82 17.95
C ASP A 57 29.70 -11.10 19.37
N GLU A 58 28.89 -10.97 20.41
CA GLU A 58 29.27 -11.33 21.79
C GLU A 58 29.52 -12.83 21.97
N THR A 59 28.71 -13.68 21.35
CA THR A 59 28.87 -15.14 21.39
C THR A 59 30.09 -15.61 20.61
N GLY A 60 30.41 -14.96 19.49
CA GLY A 60 31.61 -15.21 18.69
C GLY A 60 32.89 -14.75 19.38
N ARG A 61 32.84 -13.69 20.19
CA ARG A 61 33.99 -13.16 20.95
C ARG A 61 34.33 -13.95 22.22
N LYS A 62 33.41 -14.81 22.68
CA LYS A 62 33.60 -15.68 23.85
C LYS A 62 34.12 -17.10 23.51
N ARG A 63 34.37 -17.41 22.22
CA ARG A 63 35.06 -18.63 21.79
C ARG A 63 36.53 -18.38 21.49
#